data_AF-A0A4R8CI00-F1
#
_entry.id   AF-A0A4R8CI00-F1
#
_cell.length_a   1.000
_cell.length_b   1.000
_cell.length_c   1.000
_cell.angle_alpha   90.00
_cell.angle_beta   90.00
_cell.angle_gamma   90.00
#
_symmetry.space_group_name_H-M   'P 1'
#
loop_
_entity.id
_entity.type
_entity.pdbx_description
1 polymer ?
#
loop_
_entity_poly.entity_id
_entity_poly.type
_entity_poly.pdbx_seq_one_letter_code
_entity_poly.pdbx_strand_id
1 'polypeptide(L)'
;MSIRPLSVPGGASRRFATDHALLDLFADIMSARAADRQARGLRRTDAPSRSDANRLSLSLDAYANALEQYRLPVPPVIRDELRLRRGLPS
;
A
#
# COMPACT_ATOMS: atom_id res chain seq x y z
N MET A 1 -35.09 -27.00 -23.31
CA MET A 1 -34.69 -25.58 -23.30
C MET A 1 -33.32 -25.48 -22.63
N SER A 2 -32.25 -25.23 -23.40
CA SER A 2 -30.88 -25.21 -22.89
C SER A 2 -30.48 -23.76 -22.57
N ILE A 3 -30.33 -23.45 -21.28
CA ILE A 3 -29.94 -22.11 -20.82
C ILE A 3 -28.41 -22.06 -20.88
N ARG A 4 -27.87 -21.38 -21.90
CA ARG A 4 -26.45 -21.06 -21.96
C ARG A 4 -26.12 -20.07 -20.83
N PRO A 5 -25.17 -20.35 -19.93
CA PRO A 5 -24.70 -19.34 -18.99
C PRO A 5 -24.00 -18.24 -19.79
N LEU A 6 -24.54 -17.03 -19.69
CA LEU A 6 -23.91 -15.81 -20.18
C LEU A 6 -22.53 -15.69 -19.54
N SER A 7 -21.48 -15.80 -20.35
CA SER A 7 -20.11 -15.53 -19.92
C SER A 7 -20.03 -14.09 -19.41
N VAL A 8 -19.99 -13.94 -18.09
CA VAL A 8 -19.71 -12.66 -17.45
C VAL A 8 -18.34 -12.18 -17.95
N PRO A 9 -18.21 -10.93 -18.44
CA PRO A 9 -16.93 -10.44 -18.93
C PRO A 9 -15.96 -10.38 -17.74
N GLY A 10 -14.98 -11.29 -17.72
CA GLY A 10 -13.98 -11.43 -16.65
C GLY A 10 -13.15 -10.16 -16.38
N GLY A 11 -13.29 -9.12 -17.20
CA GLY A 11 -12.70 -7.80 -16.97
C GLY A 11 -13.31 -7.02 -15.80
N ALA A 12 -14.61 -7.15 -15.55
CA ALA A 12 -15.25 -6.45 -14.41
C ALA A 12 -14.78 -7.08 -13.09
N SER A 13 -14.87 -8.41 -12.97
CA SER A 13 -14.46 -9.14 -11.77
C SER A 13 -12.97 -8.95 -11.44
N ARG A 14 -12.11 -8.82 -12.46
CA ARG A 14 -10.68 -8.56 -12.26
C ARG A 14 -10.41 -7.13 -11.78
N ARG A 15 -11.09 -6.12 -12.36
CA ARG A 15 -10.97 -4.73 -11.90
C ARG A 15 -11.46 -4.58 -10.46
N PHE A 16 -12.59 -5.18 -10.10
CA PHE A 16 -13.08 -5.16 -8.72
C PHE A 16 -12.11 -5.83 -7.74
N ALA A 17 -11.49 -6.96 -8.10
CA ALA A 17 -10.48 -7.60 -7.26
C ALA A 17 -9.21 -6.76 -7.11
N THR A 18 -8.79 -6.07 -8.18
CA THR A 18 -7.69 -5.11 -8.17
C THR A 18 -7.99 -3.91 -7.27
N ASP A 19 -9.19 -3.33 -7.40
CA ASP A 19 -9.62 -2.18 -6.61
C ASP A 19 -9.71 -2.54 -5.13
N HIS A 20 -10.24 -3.73 -4.79
CA HIS A 20 -10.25 -4.23 -3.42
C HIS A 20 -8.83 -4.42 -2.85
N ALA A 21 -7.93 -5.06 -3.60
CA ALA A 21 -6.55 -5.25 -3.15
C ALA A 21 -5.82 -3.91 -2.92
N LEU A 22 -6.07 -2.91 -3.76
CA LEU A 22 -5.49 -1.57 -3.59
C LEU A 22 -6.09 -0.83 -2.40
N LEU A 23 -7.39 -0.98 -2.14
CA LEU A 23 -8.05 -0.43 -0.96
C LEU A 23 -7.52 -1.06 0.33
N ASP A 24 -7.33 -2.39 0.35
CA ASP A 24 -6.79 -3.11 1.49
C ASP A 24 -5.34 -2.67 1.78
N LEU A 25 -4.50 -2.57 0.75
CA LEU A 25 -3.13 -2.05 0.89
C LEU A 25 -3.11 -0.60 1.35
N PHE A 26 -4.05 0.23 0.91
CA PHE A 26 -4.15 1.61 1.37
C PHE A 26 -4.59 1.70 2.84
N ALA A 27 -5.52 0.84 3.27
CA ALA A 27 -5.92 0.72 4.67
C ALA A 27 -4.73 0.29 5.55
N ASP A 28 -3.91 -0.65 5.09
CA ASP A 28 -2.67 -1.07 5.75
C ASP A 28 -1.67 0.09 5.88
N ILE A 29 -1.49 0.90 4.82
CA ILE A 29 -0.65 2.10 4.88
C ILE A 29 -1.18 3.09 5.91
N MET A 30 -2.48 3.34 5.95
CA MET A 30 -3.09 4.27 6.90
C MET A 30 -2.96 3.78 8.35
N SER A 31 -3.14 2.48 8.58
CA SER A 31 -2.91 1.82 9.87
C SER A 31 -1.44 1.92 10.30
N ALA A 32 -0.50 1.60 9.41
CA ALA A 32 0.93 1.69 9.68
C ALA A 32 1.39 3.13 9.94
N ARG A 33 0.82 4.13 9.25
CA ARG A 33 1.06 5.56 9.51
C ARG A 33 0.52 5.99 10.88
N ALA A 34 -0.67 5.53 11.26
CA ALA A 34 -1.23 5.80 12.57
C ALA A 34 -0.34 5.21 13.69
N ALA A 35 0.12 3.98 13.52
CA ALA A 35 1.06 3.33 14.43
C ALA A 35 2.41 4.06 14.50
N ASP A 36 3.00 4.48 13.36
CA ASP A 36 4.26 5.23 13.35
C ASP A 36 4.11 6.60 14.05
N ARG A 37 3.00 7.31 13.82
CA ARG A 37 2.69 8.57 14.52
C ARG A 37 2.48 8.36 16.01
N GLN A 38 1.76 7.32 16.41
CA GLN A 38 1.55 7.00 17.82
C GLN A 38 2.87 6.63 18.50
N ALA A 39 3.72 5.85 17.83
CA ALA A 39 5.05 5.52 18.30
C ALA A 39 5.94 6.78 18.41
N ARG A 40 5.80 7.77 17.50
CA ARG A 40 6.47 9.09 17.59
C ARG A 40 5.86 10.02 18.65
N GLY A 41 4.57 9.93 18.92
CA GLY A 41 3.87 10.74 19.94
C GLY A 41 4.15 10.24 21.36
N LEU A 42 4.32 8.93 21.54
CA LEU A 42 4.77 8.32 22.79
C LEU A 42 6.27 8.59 23.07
N ARG A 43 7.00 9.12 22.08
CA ARG A 43 8.45 9.36 22.08
C ARG A 43 8.86 10.72 22.61
N ARG A 44 8.64 10.92 23.89
CA ARG A 44 9.70 11.57 24.69
C ARG A 44 10.63 10.56 25.37
N THR A 45 10.32 9.25 25.32
CA THR A 45 11.10 8.26 26.08
C THR A 45 11.75 7.15 25.24
N ASP A 46 11.08 6.51 24.27
CA ASP A 46 11.65 5.30 23.64
C ASP A 46 11.66 5.36 22.11
N ALA A 47 12.85 5.54 21.51
CA ALA A 47 13.15 5.64 20.07
C ALA A 47 12.33 4.72 19.12
N PRO A 48 12.21 5.07 17.81
CA PRO A 48 11.67 4.20 16.75
C PRO A 48 12.04 2.74 16.93
N SER A 49 11.10 1.94 17.44
CA SER A 49 11.09 0.50 17.33
C SER A 49 11.30 0.23 15.85
N ARG A 50 12.52 -0.17 15.52
CA ARG A 50 12.99 -0.44 14.15
C ARG A 50 12.00 -1.32 13.37
N SER A 51 11.25 -2.16 14.10
CA SER A 51 10.15 -2.99 13.63
C SER A 51 9.01 -2.22 12.94
N ASP A 52 8.53 -1.11 13.50
CA ASP A 52 7.38 -0.37 12.93
C ASP A 52 7.82 0.46 11.71
N ALA A 53 9.03 1.01 11.77
CA ALA A 53 9.65 1.66 10.63
C ALA A 53 9.84 0.68 9.46
N ASN A 54 10.30 -0.54 9.73
CA ASN A 54 10.44 -1.58 8.71
C ASN A 54 9.09 -2.03 8.15
N ARG A 55 8.06 -2.19 8.99
CA ARG A 55 6.70 -2.54 8.54
C ARG A 55 6.13 -1.51 7.57
N LEU A 56 6.24 -0.22 7.90
CA LEU A 56 5.75 0.84 7.02
C LEU A 56 6.54 0.89 5.70
N SER A 57 7.86 0.66 5.71
CA SER A 57 8.64 0.55 4.47
C SER A 57 8.17 -0.62 3.59
N LEU A 58 7.93 -1.80 4.20
CA LEU A 58 7.43 -2.98 3.49
C LEU A 58 6.05 -2.74 2.87
N SER A 59 5.13 -2.09 3.60
CA SER A 59 3.80 -1.75 3.08
C SER A 59 3.86 -0.76 1.91
N LEU A 60 4.75 0.24 1.99
CA LEU A 60 4.96 1.19 0.89
C LEU A 60 5.53 0.53 -0.36
N ASP A 61 6.51 -0.37 -0.20
CA ASP A 61 7.08 -1.14 -1.31
C ASP A 61 6.04 -2.09 -1.94
N ALA A 62 5.21 -2.75 -1.12
CA ALA A 62 4.15 -3.63 -1.62
C ALA A 62 3.11 -2.86 -2.44
N TYR A 63 2.69 -1.68 -1.99
CA TYR A 63 1.76 -0.82 -2.72
C TYR A 63 2.36 -0.28 -4.02
N ALA A 64 3.62 0.17 -4.00
CA ALA A 64 4.31 0.60 -5.22
C ALA A 64 4.43 -0.54 -6.25
N ASN A 65 4.80 -1.75 -5.81
CA ASN A 65 4.86 -2.93 -6.66
C ASN A 65 3.48 -3.29 -7.24
N ALA A 66 2.41 -3.19 -6.44
CA ALA A 66 1.05 -3.41 -6.92
C ALA A 66 0.69 -2.39 -8.02
N LEU A 67 0.97 -1.11 -7.83
CA LEU A 67 0.73 -0.08 -8.85
C LEU A 67 1.51 -0.35 -10.14
N GLU A 68 2.78 -0.75 -10.05
CA GLU A 68 3.58 -1.13 -11.22
C GLU A 68 3.00 -2.33 -11.96
N GLN A 69 2.53 -3.37 -11.24
CA GLN A 69 1.86 -4.53 -11.84
C GLN A 69 0.58 -4.13 -12.58
N TYR A 70 -0.13 -3.13 -12.09
CA TYR A 70 -1.31 -2.57 -12.74
C TYR A 70 -0.99 -1.49 -13.78
N ARG A 71 0.30 -1.21 -14.05
CA ARG A 71 0.78 -0.13 -14.93
C ARG A 71 0.22 1.25 -14.55
N LEU A 72 0.01 1.46 -13.27
CA LEU A 72 -0.44 2.71 -12.70
C LEU A 72 0.76 3.53 -12.20
N PRO A 73 0.72 4.87 -12.34
CA PRO A 73 1.78 5.71 -11.79
C PRO A 73 1.76 5.67 -10.26
N VAL A 74 2.94 5.58 -9.64
CA VAL A 74 3.10 5.70 -8.20
C VAL A 74 2.84 7.16 -7.77
N PRO A 75 1.92 7.42 -6.82
CA PRO A 75 1.65 8.78 -6.35
C PRO A 75 2.92 9.46 -5.77
N PRO A 76 3.12 10.77 -6.00
CA PRO A 76 4.32 11.49 -5.53
C PRO A 76 4.58 11.32 -4.03
N VAL A 77 3.52 11.36 -3.21
CA VAL A 77 3.62 11.20 -1.75
C VAL A 77 4.23 9.84 -1.37
N ILE A 78 3.84 8.75 -2.04
CA ILE A 78 4.38 7.41 -1.79
C ILE A 78 5.84 7.34 -2.26
N ARG A 79 6.14 7.94 -3.42
CA ARG A 79 7.50 8.00 -3.95
C ARG A 79 8.44 8.76 -3.03
N ASP A 80 8.00 9.90 -2.49
CA ASP A 80 8.80 10.73 -1.58
C ASP A 80 9.00 10.03 -0.24
N GLU A 81 7.97 9.35 0.29
CA GLU A 81 8.12 8.53 1.50
C GLU A 81 9.09 7.36 1.30
N LEU A 82 9.05 6.67 0.15
CA LEU A 82 10.04 5.65 -0.21
C LEU A 82 11.44 6.24 -0.33
N ARG A 83 11.58 7.42 -0.93
CA ARG A 83 12.88 8.11 -1.08
C ARG A 83 13.49 8.44 0.28
N LEU A 84 12.70 9.04 1.17
CA LEU A 84 13.10 9.39 2.54
C LEU A 84 13.53 8.14 3.32
N ARG A 85 12.86 7.01 3.12
CA ARG A 85 13.14 5.74 3.81
C ARG A 85 14.35 5.00 3.24
N ARG A 86 14.59 5.09 1.93
CA ARG A 86 15.74 4.48 1.26
C ARG A 86 17.03 5.29 1.43
N GLY A 87 16.97 6.48 2.03
CA GLY A 87 18.13 7.36 2.18
C GLY A 87 18.70 7.84 0.84
N LEU A 88 17.89 7.81 -0.23
CA LEU A 88 18.34 8.22 -1.55
C LEU A 88 18.49 9.75 -1.58
N PRO A 89 19.68 10.28 -1.96
CA PRO A 89 19.94 11.71 -1.96
C PRO A 89 18.95 12.46 -2.86
N SER A 90 18.64 13.70 -2.46
CA SER A 90 17.72 14.68 -3.08
C SER A 90 18.01 15.02 -4.53
#